data_AF-A0A9Q9VJH9-F1
#
_entry.id   AF-A0A9Q9VJH9-F1
#
_cell.length_a   1.000
_cell.length_b   1.000
_cell.length_c   1.000
_cell.angle_alpha   90.00
_cell.angle_beta   90.00
_cell.angle_gamma   90.00
#
_symmetry.space_group_name_H-M   'P 1'
#
loop_
_entity.id
_entity.type
_entity.pdbx_description
1 polymer ?
#
loop_
_entity_poly.entity_id
_entity_poly.type
_entity_poly.pdbx_seq_one_letter_code
_entity_poly.pdbx_strand_id
1 'polypeptide(L)'
;MLKEGDTINHPYWPRNLSIPNYVANDRSMSEILVFLFSVSGILLLATWSLTGRKVSGSRLSGGRRLALCWFTVCGFIHGVIEGWFSLNYTIIPEDQSFLSQLWKEYSKGDSRYAIADNFTVSMETVTACLWGPFSIWIVVAFLYNHSYRFVLQLIVSLGQLYGAVLYFFTEHRDGYIHSEYGHPIYFWFYFVFMNILWIVIPFILIADSWCQLSACQSMFDKAALKGKSKRS
;
A
#
# COMPACT_ATOMS: atom_id res chain seq x y z
N MET A 1 -30.21 -11.42 -37.17
CA MET A 1 -30.82 -10.97 -35.91
C MET A 1 -29.85 -11.34 -34.80
N LEU A 2 -28.98 -10.40 -34.40
CA LEU A 2 -27.99 -10.63 -33.35
C LEU A 2 -28.74 -10.70 -32.02
N LYS A 3 -28.55 -11.79 -31.26
CA LYS A 3 -29.05 -11.86 -29.88
C LYS A 3 -28.37 -10.74 -29.09
N GLU A 4 -29.15 -9.85 -28.49
CA GLU A 4 -28.68 -9.00 -27.40
C GLU A 4 -27.99 -9.93 -26.40
N GLY A 5 -26.69 -9.73 -26.19
CA GLY A 5 -25.90 -10.56 -25.29
C GLY A 5 -26.48 -10.43 -23.89
N ASP A 6 -26.70 -11.56 -23.21
CA ASP A 6 -26.98 -11.58 -21.79
C ASP A 6 -25.94 -10.71 -21.09
N THR A 7 -26.36 -9.51 -20.64
CA THR A 7 -25.50 -8.64 -19.85
C THR A 7 -25.27 -9.37 -18.53
N ILE A 8 -24.09 -9.95 -18.36
CA ILE A 8 -23.72 -10.60 -17.10
C ILE A 8 -23.79 -9.55 -16.00
N ASN A 9 -24.68 -9.79 -15.04
CA ASN A 9 -24.96 -8.83 -13.97
C ASN A 9 -23.80 -8.82 -12.98
N HIS A 10 -23.24 -7.64 -12.72
CA HIS A 10 -22.14 -7.44 -11.77
C HIS A 10 -22.45 -6.29 -10.79
N PRO A 11 -21.84 -6.27 -9.59
CA PRO A 11 -22.14 -5.28 -8.56
C PRO A 11 -21.41 -3.94 -8.77
N TYR A 12 -20.51 -3.83 -9.75
CA TYR A 12 -19.64 -2.67 -9.94
C TYR A 12 -20.32 -1.47 -10.59
N TRP A 13 -19.81 -0.27 -10.28
CA TRP A 13 -20.21 0.99 -10.90
C TRP A 13 -19.15 1.43 -11.93
N PRO A 14 -19.55 2.01 -13.08
CA PRO A 14 -20.92 2.17 -13.53
C PRO A 14 -21.59 0.83 -13.91
N ARG A 15 -22.92 0.76 -13.79
CA ARG A 15 -23.68 -0.51 -13.93
C ARG A 15 -23.67 -1.11 -15.35
N ASN A 16 -23.20 -0.35 -16.33
CA ASN A 16 -23.11 -0.73 -17.73
C ASN A 16 -21.69 -1.14 -18.16
N LEU A 17 -20.76 -1.37 -17.23
CA LEU A 17 -19.45 -1.93 -17.56
C LEU A 17 -19.62 -3.29 -18.26
N SER A 18 -18.69 -3.60 -19.17
CA SER A 18 -18.66 -4.90 -19.83
C SER A 18 -17.60 -5.76 -19.16
N ILE A 19 -18.04 -6.78 -18.42
CA ILE A 19 -17.16 -7.74 -17.72
C ILE A 19 -17.62 -9.16 -18.11
N PRO A 20 -17.22 -9.63 -19.31
CA PRO A 20 -17.86 -10.77 -19.98
C PRO A 20 -17.63 -12.13 -19.31
N ASN A 21 -16.70 -12.24 -18.37
CA ASN A 21 -16.44 -13.48 -17.63
C ASN A 21 -16.71 -13.33 -16.12
N TYR A 22 -17.50 -12.34 -15.71
CA TYR A 22 -17.72 -12.09 -14.29
C TYR A 22 -18.38 -13.29 -13.58
N VAL A 23 -17.75 -13.75 -12.51
CA VAL A 23 -18.30 -14.72 -11.57
C VAL A 23 -18.27 -14.10 -10.17
N ALA A 24 -19.44 -14.04 -9.53
CA ALA A 24 -19.56 -13.55 -8.16
C ALA A 24 -18.69 -14.35 -7.18
N ASN A 25 -18.27 -13.72 -6.09
CA ASN A 25 -17.54 -14.39 -5.01
C ASN A 25 -18.43 -15.46 -4.36
N ASP A 26 -17.85 -16.63 -4.10
CA ASP A 26 -18.47 -17.64 -3.24
C ASP A 26 -18.22 -17.36 -1.75
N ARG A 27 -17.27 -16.48 -1.43
CA ARG A 27 -16.99 -15.98 -0.07
C ARG A 27 -17.72 -14.69 0.23
N SER A 28 -18.17 -14.57 1.47
CA SER A 28 -18.72 -13.34 2.02
C SER A 28 -17.65 -12.26 2.23
N MET A 29 -18.07 -11.00 2.20
CA MET A 29 -17.24 -9.85 2.59
C MET A 29 -16.58 -10.06 3.96
N SER A 30 -17.34 -10.58 4.94
CA SER A 30 -16.83 -10.82 6.30
C SER A 30 -15.70 -11.82 6.34
N GLU A 31 -15.78 -12.92 5.59
CA GLU A 31 -14.71 -13.94 5.55
C GLU A 31 -13.43 -13.35 4.97
N ILE A 32 -13.56 -12.56 3.90
CA ILE A 32 -12.44 -11.89 3.24
C ILE A 32 -11.77 -10.89 4.20
N LEU A 33 -12.56 -10.03 4.85
CA LEU A 33 -12.04 -9.02 5.76
C LEU A 33 -11.44 -9.64 7.02
N VAL A 34 -12.07 -10.65 7.61
CA VAL A 34 -11.53 -11.36 8.78
C VAL A 34 -10.17 -11.94 8.47
N PHE A 35 -9.99 -12.58 7.32
CA PHE A 35 -8.67 -13.07 6.90
C PHE A 35 -7.66 -11.92 6.77
N LEU A 36 -7.99 -10.87 6.02
CA LEU A 36 -7.08 -9.74 5.76
C LEU A 36 -6.61 -9.08 7.07
N PHE A 37 -7.55 -8.77 7.96
CA PHE A 37 -7.24 -8.14 9.25
C PHE A 37 -6.54 -9.09 10.22
N SER A 38 -6.84 -10.39 10.18
CA SER A 38 -6.15 -11.38 11.02
C SER A 38 -4.68 -11.54 10.64
N VAL A 39 -4.39 -11.71 9.34
CA VAL A 39 -3.01 -11.83 8.85
C VAL A 39 -2.23 -10.55 9.13
N SER A 40 -2.82 -9.38 8.83
CA SER A 40 -2.19 -8.09 9.11
C SER A 40 -1.95 -7.87 10.61
N GLY A 41 -2.91 -8.27 11.46
CA GLY A 41 -2.78 -8.22 12.92
C GLY A 41 -1.67 -9.13 13.45
N ILE A 42 -1.55 -10.35 12.94
CA ILE A 42 -0.46 -11.28 13.30
C ILE A 42 0.89 -10.68 12.91
N LEU A 43 1.02 -10.15 11.68
CA LEU A 43 2.25 -9.51 11.20
C LEU A 43 2.64 -8.30 12.06
N LEU A 44 1.66 -7.48 12.46
CA LEU A 44 1.85 -6.35 13.35
C LEU A 44 2.35 -6.80 14.72
N LEU A 45 1.71 -7.79 15.35
CA LEU A 45 2.09 -8.31 16.67
C LEU A 45 3.46 -8.98 16.64
N ALA A 46 3.76 -9.75 15.60
CA ALA A 46 5.06 -10.38 15.39
C ALA A 46 6.17 -9.32 15.24
N THR A 47 5.94 -8.31 14.38
CA THR A 47 6.90 -7.21 14.17
C THR A 47 7.08 -6.38 15.44
N TRP A 48 6.01 -6.07 16.15
CA TRP A 48 6.06 -5.35 17.43
C TRP A 48 6.90 -6.10 18.46
N SER A 49 6.71 -7.42 18.56
CA SER A 49 7.47 -8.28 19.47
C SER A 49 8.95 -8.35 19.09
N LEU A 50 9.24 -8.52 17.80
CA LEU A 50 10.60 -8.56 17.26
C LEU A 50 11.37 -7.26 17.54
N THR A 51 10.75 -6.12 17.22
CA THR A 51 11.34 -4.78 17.37
C THR A 51 11.37 -4.29 18.83
N GLY A 52 10.73 -5.03 19.74
CA GLY A 52 10.80 -4.79 21.18
C GLY A 52 12.13 -5.22 21.80
N ARG A 53 12.89 -6.09 21.13
CA ARG A 53 14.21 -6.55 21.56
C ARG A 53 15.27 -5.45 21.36
N LYS A 54 16.40 -5.53 22.07
CA LYS A 54 17.51 -4.58 21.87
C LYS A 54 18.08 -4.77 20.46
N VAL A 55 18.19 -3.67 19.72
CA VAL A 55 18.81 -3.58 18.40
C VAL A 55 20.07 -2.72 18.54
N SER A 56 21.23 -3.27 18.18
CA SER A 56 22.53 -2.57 18.29
C SER A 56 22.76 -1.90 19.66
N GLY A 57 22.40 -2.58 20.75
CA GLY A 57 22.62 -2.12 22.13
C GLY A 57 21.56 -1.17 22.70
N SER A 58 20.63 -0.65 21.89
CA SER A 58 19.53 0.23 22.34
C SER A 58 18.16 -0.30 21.93
N ARG A 59 17.09 0.19 22.56
CA ARG A 59 15.72 -0.16 22.18
C ARG A 59 15.16 0.90 21.25
N LEU A 60 14.52 0.48 20.17
CA LEU A 60 13.81 1.38 19.28
C LEU A 60 12.67 2.09 20.03
N SER A 61 12.47 3.38 19.73
CA SER A 61 11.34 4.14 20.29
C SER A 61 10.01 3.54 19.85
N GLY A 62 8.94 3.78 20.61
CA GLY A 62 7.60 3.30 20.27
C GLY A 62 7.18 3.71 18.85
N GLY A 63 7.43 4.97 18.47
CA GLY A 63 7.14 5.46 17.12
C GLY A 63 7.93 4.74 16.02
N ARG A 64 9.23 4.42 16.23
CA ARG A 64 9.97 3.60 15.26
C ARG A 64 9.39 2.20 15.14
N ARG A 65 9.01 1.58 16.25
CA ARG A 65 8.43 0.23 16.24
C ARG A 65 7.10 0.20 15.49
N LEU A 66 6.25 1.23 15.67
CA LEU A 66 5.02 1.39 14.89
C LEU A 66 5.30 1.57 13.39
N ALA A 67 6.30 2.39 13.03
CA ALA A 67 6.72 2.55 11.63
C ALA A 67 7.18 1.22 11.01
N LEU A 68 7.92 0.39 11.76
CA LEU A 68 8.33 -0.92 11.27
C LEU A 68 7.15 -1.89 11.13
N CYS A 69 6.18 -1.85 12.04
CA CYS A 69 4.93 -2.60 11.88
C CYS A 69 4.18 -2.17 10.61
N TRP A 70 4.09 -0.87 10.34
CA TRP A 70 3.53 -0.32 9.11
C TRP A 70 4.24 -0.88 7.87
N PHE A 71 5.57 -0.79 7.80
CA PHE A 71 6.32 -1.32 6.65
C PHE A 71 6.20 -2.84 6.50
N THR A 72 6.11 -3.62 7.58
CA THR A 72 5.83 -5.06 7.45
C THR A 72 4.46 -5.31 6.80
N VAL A 73 3.43 -4.57 7.23
CA VAL A 73 2.08 -4.68 6.64
C VAL A 73 2.09 -4.21 5.19
N CYS A 74 2.77 -3.10 4.86
CA CYS A 74 2.96 -2.67 3.47
C CYS A 74 3.66 -3.74 2.63
N GLY A 75 4.71 -4.38 3.16
CA GLY A 75 5.42 -5.45 2.46
C GLY A 75 4.50 -6.63 2.12
N PHE A 76 3.58 -6.98 3.02
CA PHE A 76 2.55 -8.00 2.76
C PHE A 76 1.52 -7.54 1.73
N ILE A 77 0.94 -6.35 1.88
CA ILE A 77 -0.09 -5.84 0.97
C ILE A 77 0.48 -5.68 -0.44
N HIS A 78 1.57 -4.94 -0.59
CA HIS A 78 2.21 -4.70 -1.88
C HIS A 78 2.75 -6.00 -2.49
N GLY A 79 3.46 -6.81 -1.69
CA GLY A 79 4.12 -8.01 -2.21
C GLY A 79 3.15 -9.15 -2.55
N VAL A 80 2.09 -9.35 -1.75
CA VAL A 80 1.18 -10.50 -1.89
C VAL A 80 -0.12 -10.10 -2.56
N ILE A 81 -0.79 -9.05 -2.07
CA ILE A 81 -2.13 -8.68 -2.54
C ILE A 81 -2.03 -7.95 -3.89
N GLU A 82 -1.26 -6.87 -3.95
CA GLU A 82 -1.04 -6.10 -5.19
C GLU A 82 -0.17 -6.88 -6.18
N GLY A 83 0.77 -7.70 -5.69
CA GLY A 83 1.49 -8.67 -6.51
C GLY A 83 0.55 -9.67 -7.19
N TRP A 84 -0.46 -10.18 -6.47
CA TRP A 84 -1.47 -11.04 -7.09
C TRP A 84 -2.27 -10.33 -8.17
N PHE A 85 -2.71 -9.08 -7.91
CA PHE A 85 -3.39 -8.27 -8.91
C PHE A 85 -2.54 -8.06 -10.15
N SER A 86 -1.30 -7.62 -9.97
CA SER A 86 -0.37 -7.31 -11.07
C SER A 86 -0.11 -8.53 -11.97
N LEU A 87 -0.11 -9.74 -11.41
CA LEU A 87 0.11 -10.98 -12.15
C LEU A 87 -1.17 -11.57 -12.76
N ASN A 88 -2.34 -11.31 -12.17
CA ASN A 88 -3.59 -12.04 -12.47
C ASN A 88 -4.78 -11.14 -12.83
N TYR A 89 -4.60 -9.83 -13.00
CA TYR A 89 -5.71 -8.88 -13.22
C TYR A 89 -6.66 -9.27 -14.36
N THR A 90 -6.16 -9.95 -15.40
CA THR A 90 -6.95 -10.40 -16.55
C THR A 90 -7.94 -11.52 -16.21
N ILE A 91 -7.67 -12.33 -15.18
CA ILE A 91 -8.50 -13.48 -14.78
C ILE A 91 -9.30 -13.23 -13.50
N ILE A 92 -9.01 -12.15 -12.75
CA ILE A 92 -9.70 -11.84 -11.48
C ILE A 92 -11.23 -11.86 -11.59
N PRO A 93 -11.86 -11.35 -12.67
CA PRO A 93 -13.32 -11.37 -12.78
C PRO A 93 -13.95 -12.77 -12.73
N GLU A 94 -13.27 -13.79 -13.27
CA GLU A 94 -13.75 -15.18 -13.32
C GLU A 94 -13.20 -16.06 -12.19
N ASP A 95 -12.02 -15.71 -11.66
CA ASP A 95 -11.30 -16.52 -10.70
C ASP A 95 -11.94 -16.56 -9.29
N GLN A 96 -11.82 -17.70 -8.63
CA GLN A 96 -12.33 -17.96 -7.28
C GLN A 96 -11.20 -18.18 -6.27
N SER A 97 -9.94 -18.00 -6.65
CA SER A 97 -8.85 -17.93 -5.67
C SER A 97 -9.11 -16.83 -4.64
N PHE A 98 -8.70 -17.05 -3.39
CA PHE A 98 -9.01 -16.13 -2.29
C PHE A 98 -8.59 -14.67 -2.59
N LEU A 99 -7.38 -14.46 -3.13
CA LEU A 99 -6.89 -13.13 -3.44
C LEU A 99 -7.67 -12.46 -4.59
N SER A 100 -8.11 -13.22 -5.60
CA SER A 100 -9.00 -12.70 -6.65
C SER A 100 -10.36 -12.32 -6.10
N GLN A 101 -10.90 -13.10 -5.15
CA GLN A 101 -12.13 -12.74 -4.46
C GLN A 101 -11.97 -11.49 -3.59
N LEU A 102 -10.83 -11.32 -2.93
CA LEU A 102 -10.48 -10.08 -2.21
C LEU A 102 -10.48 -8.89 -3.16
N TRP A 103 -9.85 -9.01 -4.32
CA TRP A 103 -9.86 -7.95 -5.34
C TRP A 103 -11.26 -7.68 -5.88
N LYS A 104 -12.06 -8.72 -6.16
CA LYS A 104 -13.47 -8.54 -6.55
C LYS A 104 -14.30 -7.84 -5.48
N GLU A 105 -14.01 -8.04 -4.19
CA GLU A 105 -14.66 -7.31 -3.09
C GLU A 105 -14.19 -5.85 -3.06
N TYR A 106 -12.88 -5.61 -3.17
CA TYR A 106 -12.32 -4.26 -3.23
C TYR A 106 -12.83 -3.47 -4.43
N SER A 107 -13.02 -4.13 -5.59
CA SER A 107 -13.55 -3.53 -6.81
C SER A 107 -14.98 -3.00 -6.67
N LYS A 108 -15.71 -3.36 -5.62
CA LYS A 108 -17.00 -2.71 -5.31
C LYS A 108 -16.81 -1.27 -4.82
N GLY A 109 -15.66 -0.98 -4.20
CA GLY A 109 -15.21 0.37 -3.85
C GLY A 109 -14.59 1.12 -5.02
N ASP A 110 -13.93 0.43 -5.94
CA ASP A 110 -13.33 1.01 -7.14
C ASP A 110 -13.25 -0.01 -8.29
N SER A 111 -14.17 0.10 -9.25
CA SER A 111 -14.31 -0.88 -10.33
C SER A 111 -13.15 -0.88 -11.32
N ARG A 112 -12.24 0.10 -11.28
CA ARG A 112 -11.03 0.13 -12.11
C ARG A 112 -10.16 -1.10 -11.90
N TYR A 113 -10.24 -1.75 -10.74
CA TYR A 113 -9.58 -3.02 -10.48
C TYR A 113 -10.29 -4.23 -11.10
N ALA A 114 -11.62 -4.16 -11.33
CA ALA A 114 -12.35 -5.22 -12.04
C ALA A 114 -12.18 -5.15 -13.57
N ILE A 115 -11.93 -3.95 -14.11
CA ILE A 115 -11.73 -3.72 -15.56
C ILE A 115 -10.26 -3.58 -15.95
N ALA A 116 -9.34 -3.75 -15.00
CA ALA A 116 -7.90 -3.62 -15.21
C ALA A 116 -7.50 -2.30 -15.89
N ASP A 117 -7.95 -1.19 -15.31
CA ASP A 117 -7.57 0.14 -15.78
C ASP A 117 -6.03 0.30 -15.89
N ASN A 118 -5.59 1.03 -16.91
CA ASN A 118 -4.16 1.17 -17.22
C ASN A 118 -3.39 1.80 -16.06
N PHE A 119 -3.97 2.78 -15.37
CA PHE A 119 -3.30 3.44 -14.26
C PHE A 119 -3.20 2.50 -13.05
N THR A 120 -4.31 1.85 -12.66
CA THR A 120 -4.30 0.95 -11.50
C THR A 120 -3.35 -0.22 -11.73
N VAL A 121 -3.40 -0.90 -12.89
CA VAL A 121 -2.46 -1.99 -13.22
C VAL A 121 -1.00 -1.52 -13.16
N SER A 122 -0.69 -0.36 -13.75
CA SER A 122 0.68 0.16 -13.77
C SER A 122 1.18 0.55 -12.37
N MET A 123 0.34 1.26 -11.61
CA MET A 123 0.67 1.70 -10.25
C MET A 123 0.92 0.51 -9.33
N GLU A 124 -0.01 -0.47 -9.33
CA GLU A 124 0.08 -1.66 -8.49
C GLU A 124 1.24 -2.57 -8.88
N THR A 125 1.61 -2.60 -10.16
CA THR A 125 2.80 -3.34 -10.60
C THR A 125 4.07 -2.70 -10.02
N VAL A 126 4.16 -1.37 -10.03
CA VAL A 126 5.29 -0.65 -9.43
C VAL A 126 5.33 -0.86 -7.92
N THR A 127 4.19 -0.79 -7.24
CA THR A 127 4.13 -1.01 -5.78
C THR A 127 4.51 -2.43 -5.42
N ALA A 128 4.04 -3.43 -6.16
CA ALA A 128 4.38 -4.83 -5.95
C ALA A 128 5.86 -5.11 -6.21
N CYS A 129 6.42 -4.61 -7.31
CA CYS A 129 7.81 -4.87 -7.69
C CYS A 129 8.83 -4.09 -6.84
N LEU A 130 8.48 -2.87 -6.38
CA LEU A 130 9.42 -2.00 -5.68
C LEU A 130 9.04 -1.80 -4.22
N TRP A 131 7.84 -1.28 -3.94
CA TRP A 131 7.45 -0.87 -2.58
C TRP A 131 7.26 -2.06 -1.65
N GLY A 132 6.79 -3.21 -2.12
CA GLY A 132 6.72 -4.45 -1.34
C GLY A 132 8.10 -4.90 -0.85
N PRO A 133 9.03 -5.24 -1.76
CA PRO A 133 10.39 -5.64 -1.39
C PRO A 133 11.14 -4.58 -0.57
N PHE A 134 11.03 -3.30 -0.93
CA PHE A 134 11.72 -2.24 -0.21
C PHE A 134 11.14 -1.97 1.17
N SER A 135 9.83 -2.19 1.38
CA SER A 135 9.25 -2.11 2.73
C SER A 135 9.84 -3.16 3.67
N ILE A 136 10.03 -4.39 3.20
CA ILE A 136 10.71 -5.44 3.97
C ILE A 136 12.18 -5.09 4.18
N TRP A 137 12.86 -4.55 3.17
CA TRP A 137 14.24 -4.09 3.30
C TRP A 137 14.38 -2.97 4.33
N ILE A 138 13.43 -2.02 4.41
CA ILE A 138 13.42 -1.00 5.47
C ILE A 138 13.42 -1.65 6.85
N VAL A 139 12.55 -2.64 7.08
CA VAL A 139 12.50 -3.36 8.37
C VAL A 139 13.84 -3.96 8.72
N VAL A 140 14.47 -4.67 7.78
CA VAL A 140 15.81 -5.23 7.95
C VAL A 140 16.84 -4.12 8.22
N ALA A 141 16.82 -3.04 7.44
CA ALA A 141 17.77 -1.94 7.57
C ALA A 141 17.71 -1.24 8.94
N PHE A 142 16.53 -1.12 9.53
CA PHE A 142 16.38 -0.62 10.89
C PHE A 142 16.83 -1.63 11.94
N LEU A 143 16.54 -2.93 11.76
CA LEU A 143 16.96 -3.99 12.69
C LEU A 143 18.48 -4.20 12.74
N TYR A 144 19.19 -3.93 11.64
CA TYR A 144 20.65 -3.99 11.58
C TYR A 144 21.32 -2.61 11.65
N ASN A 145 20.54 -1.56 11.92
CA ASN A 145 21.02 -0.18 12.06
C ASN A 145 21.86 0.31 10.87
N HIS A 146 21.51 -0.09 9.65
CA HIS A 146 22.18 0.35 8.42
C HIS A 146 22.02 1.87 8.21
N SER A 147 23.07 2.53 7.72
CA SER A 147 23.11 4.00 7.57
C SER A 147 22.07 4.53 6.59
N TYR A 148 21.71 3.75 5.58
CA TYR A 148 20.75 4.13 4.54
C TYR A 148 19.28 3.91 4.93
N ARG A 149 18.98 3.41 6.13
CA ARG A 149 17.60 3.06 6.56
C ARG A 149 16.58 4.21 6.41
N PHE A 150 17.01 5.44 6.69
CA PHE A 150 16.17 6.63 6.55
C PHE A 150 16.05 7.11 5.09
N VAL A 151 17.04 6.81 4.25
CA VAL A 151 16.96 7.06 2.81
C VAL A 151 15.92 6.13 2.19
N LEU A 152 15.94 4.84 2.54
CA LEU A 152 14.92 3.89 2.08
C LEU A 152 13.52 4.28 2.57
N GLN A 153 13.37 4.62 3.86
CA GLN A 153 12.10 5.11 4.41
C GLN A 153 11.57 6.30 3.62
N LEU A 154 12.42 7.29 3.33
CA LEU A 154 12.04 8.47 2.54
C LEU A 154 11.56 8.10 1.14
N ILE A 155 12.33 7.26 0.41
CA ILE A 155 12.02 6.87 -0.97
C ILE A 155 10.69 6.12 -1.06
N VAL A 156 10.50 5.09 -0.22
CA VAL A 156 9.28 4.27 -0.25
C VAL A 156 8.07 5.08 0.19
N SER A 157 8.20 5.87 1.27
CA SER A 157 7.09 6.71 1.73
C SER A 157 6.70 7.79 0.71
N LEU A 158 7.67 8.39 0.00
CA LEU A 158 7.37 9.32 -1.08
C LEU A 158 6.66 8.61 -2.25
N GLY A 159 7.12 7.42 -2.64
CA GLY A 159 6.48 6.61 -3.69
C GLY A 159 5.04 6.25 -3.35
N GLN A 160 4.78 5.80 -2.12
CA GLN A 160 3.44 5.49 -1.61
C GLN A 160 2.52 6.72 -1.63
N LEU A 161 3.00 7.85 -1.08
CA LEU A 161 2.26 9.11 -1.07
C LEU A 161 1.92 9.57 -2.50
N TYR A 162 2.91 9.53 -3.40
CA TYR A 162 2.72 9.96 -4.78
C TYR A 162 1.72 9.08 -5.53
N GLY A 163 1.84 7.75 -5.40
CA GLY A 163 0.89 6.80 -5.99
C GLY A 163 -0.54 7.03 -5.48
N ALA A 164 -0.72 7.16 -4.16
CA ALA A 164 -2.02 7.40 -3.56
C ALA A 164 -2.63 8.76 -3.97
N VAL A 165 -1.82 9.80 -4.11
CA VAL A 165 -2.29 11.09 -4.67
C VAL A 165 -2.77 10.91 -6.10
N LEU A 166 -1.98 10.27 -6.96
CA LEU A 166 -2.40 10.01 -8.35
C LEU A 166 -3.65 9.13 -8.43
N TYR A 167 -3.78 8.13 -7.56
CA TYR A 167 -4.96 7.29 -7.45
C TYR A 167 -6.24 8.08 -7.18
N PHE A 168 -6.20 9.00 -6.22
CA PHE A 168 -7.35 9.88 -5.95
C PHE A 168 -7.59 10.89 -7.08
N PHE A 169 -6.52 11.48 -7.64
CA PHE A 169 -6.65 12.49 -8.67
C PHE A 169 -7.21 11.92 -9.98
N THR A 170 -6.78 10.72 -10.38
CA THR A 170 -7.32 10.04 -11.57
C THR A 170 -8.81 9.80 -11.42
N GLU A 171 -9.26 9.25 -10.29
CA GLU A 171 -10.70 9.01 -10.06
C GLU A 171 -11.49 10.30 -9.91
N HIS A 172 -10.91 11.33 -9.29
CA HIS A 172 -11.52 12.65 -9.20
C HIS A 172 -11.76 13.25 -10.60
N ARG A 173 -10.80 13.09 -11.52
CA ARG A 173 -10.95 13.56 -12.91
C ARG A 173 -12.01 12.78 -13.68
N ASP A 174 -12.20 11.51 -13.37
CA ASP A 174 -13.27 10.68 -13.92
C ASP A 174 -14.62 10.93 -13.24
N GLY A 175 -14.69 11.82 -12.24
CA GLY A 175 -15.94 12.19 -11.57
C GLY A 175 -16.44 11.13 -10.59
N TYR A 176 -15.56 10.27 -10.07
CA TYR A 176 -15.88 9.18 -9.14
C TYR A 176 -16.87 8.15 -9.69
N ILE A 177 -16.87 7.94 -11.01
CA ILE A 177 -17.81 7.04 -11.69
C ILE A 177 -17.59 5.56 -11.37
N HIS A 178 -16.39 5.18 -10.90
CA HIS A 178 -16.02 3.78 -10.69
C HIS A 178 -16.44 3.25 -9.31
N SER A 179 -17.19 4.03 -8.54
CA SER A 179 -17.72 3.65 -7.24
C SER A 179 -19.18 4.10 -7.09
N GLU A 180 -19.89 3.50 -6.14
CA GLU A 180 -21.18 4.05 -5.72
C GLU A 180 -20.95 5.32 -4.89
N TYR A 181 -21.00 6.48 -5.54
CA TYR A 181 -20.66 7.74 -4.90
C TYR A 181 -21.46 7.98 -3.61
N GLY A 182 -20.74 8.19 -2.50
CA GLY A 182 -21.33 8.42 -1.18
C GLY A 182 -21.70 7.16 -0.39
N HIS A 183 -21.58 5.95 -0.95
CA HIS A 183 -21.87 4.72 -0.23
C HIS A 183 -20.95 4.56 1.00
N PRO A 184 -21.49 4.32 2.21
CA PRO A 184 -20.71 4.38 3.46
C PRO A 184 -19.58 3.35 3.53
N ILE A 185 -19.78 2.15 3.00
CA ILE A 185 -18.76 1.09 3.01
C ILE A 185 -17.82 1.22 1.80
N TYR A 186 -18.36 1.07 0.60
CA TYR A 186 -17.55 1.04 -0.62
C TYR A 186 -16.87 2.36 -0.98
N PHE A 187 -17.56 3.49 -0.90
CA PHE A 187 -16.93 4.77 -1.19
C PHE A 187 -16.15 5.30 0.02
N TRP A 188 -16.81 5.50 1.16
CA TRP A 188 -16.15 6.16 2.29
C TRP A 188 -15.12 5.29 3.00
N PHE A 189 -15.41 4.01 3.25
CA PHE A 189 -14.48 3.16 3.96
C PHE A 189 -13.40 2.57 3.03
N TYR A 190 -13.76 1.90 1.94
CA TYR A 190 -12.78 1.25 1.04
C TYR A 190 -12.00 2.28 0.22
N PHE A 191 -12.71 3.12 -0.54
CA PHE A 191 -12.04 4.05 -1.44
C PHE A 191 -11.37 5.21 -0.71
N VAL A 192 -12.05 5.87 0.24
CA VAL A 192 -11.49 7.05 0.94
C VAL A 192 -10.60 6.66 2.14
N PHE A 193 -11.18 6.05 3.18
CA PHE A 193 -10.49 5.87 4.45
C PHE A 193 -9.24 4.99 4.35
N MET A 194 -9.35 3.82 3.72
CA MET A 194 -8.20 2.91 3.60
C MET A 194 -7.04 3.56 2.85
N ASN A 195 -7.32 4.24 1.72
CA ASN A 195 -6.29 4.88 0.92
C ASN A 195 -5.69 6.14 1.57
N ILE A 196 -6.45 6.89 2.39
CA ILE A 196 -5.91 8.02 3.16
C ILE A 196 -4.80 7.58 4.12
N LEU A 197 -4.79 6.33 4.59
CA LEU A 197 -3.68 5.82 5.41
C LEU A 197 -2.34 5.87 4.67
N TRP A 198 -2.33 5.58 3.36
CA TRP A 198 -1.17 5.71 2.47
C TRP A 198 -0.84 7.15 2.07
N ILE A 199 -1.62 8.14 2.53
CA ILE A 199 -1.27 9.55 2.47
C ILE A 199 -0.64 9.99 3.79
N VAL A 200 -1.38 9.81 4.89
CA VAL A 200 -1.03 10.39 6.20
C VAL A 200 0.21 9.74 6.80
N ILE A 201 0.26 8.40 6.83
CA ILE A 201 1.38 7.69 7.46
C ILE A 201 2.68 7.93 6.69
N PRO A 202 2.72 7.77 5.35
CA PRO A 202 3.92 8.08 4.58
C PRO A 202 4.35 9.55 4.70
N PHE A 203 3.43 10.51 4.77
CA PHE A 203 3.79 11.92 5.00
C PHE A 203 4.54 12.13 6.33
N ILE A 204 4.06 11.50 7.42
CA ILE A 204 4.74 11.55 8.72
C ILE A 204 6.15 10.91 8.63
N LEU A 205 6.28 9.79 7.92
CA LEU A 205 7.55 9.08 7.75
C LEU A 205 8.55 9.83 6.85
N ILE A 206 8.06 10.61 5.88
CA ILE A 206 8.86 11.56 5.09
C ILE A 206 9.41 12.65 6.00
N ALA A 207 8.56 13.31 6.77
CA ALA A 207 8.96 14.39 7.67
C ALA A 207 9.98 13.90 8.71
N ASP A 208 9.79 12.69 9.23
CA ASP A 208 10.74 12.03 10.10
C ASP A 208 12.10 11.77 9.42
N SER A 209 12.09 11.13 8.26
CA SER A 209 13.32 10.84 7.51
C SER A 209 14.07 12.12 7.18
N TRP A 210 13.35 13.16 6.74
CA TRP A 210 13.89 14.48 6.46
C TRP A 210 14.61 15.07 7.66
N CYS A 211 13.98 15.04 8.85
CA CYS A 211 14.59 15.54 10.08
C CYS A 211 15.87 14.77 10.44
N GLN A 212 15.84 13.43 10.37
CA GLN A 212 16.99 12.58 10.73
C GLN A 212 18.18 12.78 9.76
N LEU A 213 17.90 12.80 8.46
CA LEU A 213 18.92 12.99 7.43
C LEU A 213 19.52 14.40 7.51
N SER A 214 18.69 15.44 7.69
CA SER A 214 19.15 16.82 7.82
C SER A 214 20.02 17.03 9.07
N ALA A 215 19.64 16.41 10.19
CA ALA A 215 20.44 16.45 11.42
C ALA A 215 21.80 15.77 11.22
N CYS A 216 21.83 14.61 10.55
CA CYS A 216 23.06 13.91 10.23
C CYS A 216 24.00 14.76 9.36
N GLN A 217 23.49 15.38 8.30
CA GLN A 217 24.26 16.28 7.43
C GLN A 217 24.81 17.47 8.22
N SER A 218 23.98 18.11 9.03
CA SER A 218 24.38 19.25 9.87
C SER A 218 25.50 18.89 10.86
N MET A 219 25.48 17.67 11.41
CA MET A 219 26.55 17.17 12.28
C MET A 219 27.85 16.93 11.53
N PHE A 220 27.76 16.35 10.33
CA PHE A 220 28.91 16.12 9.46
C PHE A 220 29.61 17.43 9.08
N ASP A 221 28.85 18.44 8.64
CA ASP A 221 29.39 19.74 8.25
C ASP A 221 30.12 20.44 9.41
N LYS A 222 29.55 20.40 10.62
CA LYS A 222 30.19 20.93 11.84
C LYS A 222 31.49 20.21 12.19
N ALA A 223 31.53 18.88 12.02
CA ALA A 223 32.75 18.10 12.27
C ALA A 223 33.86 18.42 11.26
N ALA A 224 33.49 18.59 9.98
CA ALA A 224 34.43 18.96 8.92
C ALA A 224 35.07 20.35 9.18
N LEU A 225 34.29 21.33 9.63
CA LEU A 225 34.81 22.66 10.00
C LEU A 225 35.80 22.60 11.17
N LYS A 226 35.49 21.84 12.23
CA LYS A 226 36.41 21.64 13.36
C LYS A 226 37.71 20.94 12.94
N GLY A 227 37.64 19.99 12.01
CA GLY A 227 38.81 19.30 11.47
C GLY A 227 39.76 20.23 10.70
N LYS A 228 39.22 21.20 9.95
CA LYS A 228 40.02 22.22 9.25
C LYS A 228 40.71 23.18 10.22
N SER A 229 39.99 23.67 11.24
CA SER A 229 40.55 24.58 12.25
C SER A 229 41.67 23.96 13.10
N LYS A 230 41.75 22.63 13.21
CA LYS A 230 42.85 21.94 13.93
C LYS A 230 44.10 21.72 13.08
N ARG A 231 44.03 21.93 11.76
CA ARG A 231 45.13 21.71 10.81
C ARG A 231 45.78 23.02 10.33
N SER A 232 45.15 24.15 10.57
CA SER A 232 45.72 25.50 10.43
C SER A 232 46.42 25.91 11.71
#